data_AF-A0A2E4HLQ4-F1
#
_entry.id   AF-A0A2E4HLQ4-F1
#
_cell.length_a   1.000
_cell.length_b   1.000
_cell.length_c   1.000
_cell.angle_alpha   90.00
_cell.angle_beta   90.00
_cell.angle_gamma   90.00
#
_symmetry.space_group_name_H-M   'P 1'
#
loop_
_entity.id
_entity.type
_entity.pdbx_description
1 polymer ?
#
loop_
_entity_poly.entity_id
_entity_poly.type
_entity_poly.pdbx_seq_one_letter_code
_entity_poly.pdbx_strand_id
1 'polypeptide(L)'
;MKTVWINNPEKFQVIANKWDEALFESGDDNPFLLSFFILIWWKYYAEKREFLIFVVYEKNQIIGGIPLCVEIKNGKRKLVYPGETAANYTEFLSINPKINLLNLLANELVKRSDWDVLCLDRFRTSKLIHNSSKALPSEIRLISYNSSPAYVIDLNKDDILTFSWLPKKLRYYLRKSR
;
A
#
# COMPACT_ATOMS: atom_id res chain seq x y z
N MET A 1 1.70 17.88 11.91
CA MET A 1 2.11 16.51 11.49
C MET A 1 3.62 16.47 11.37
N LYS A 2 4.23 15.34 11.72
CA LYS A 2 5.67 15.08 11.59
C LYS A 2 5.88 13.91 10.66
N THR A 3 6.79 14.02 9.70
CA THR A 3 7.17 12.95 8.78
C THR A 3 8.50 12.31 9.23
N VAL A 4 8.64 11.00 9.05
CA VAL A 4 9.83 10.24 9.42
C VAL A 4 10.11 9.18 8.36
N TRP A 5 11.38 9.03 8.00
CA TRP A 5 11.87 7.92 7.19
C TRP A 5 12.49 6.84 8.08
N ILE A 6 12.04 5.61 7.92
CA ILE A 6 12.59 4.44 8.61
C ILE A 6 13.32 3.58 7.58
N ASN A 7 14.63 3.47 7.71
CA ASN A 7 15.50 2.80 6.75
C ASN A 7 16.15 1.51 7.30
N ASN A 8 15.67 1.02 8.44
CA ASN A 8 16.14 -0.21 9.06
C ASN A 8 14.92 -1.02 9.57
N PRO A 9 14.79 -2.32 9.23
CA PRO A 9 13.72 -3.17 9.74
C PRO A 9 13.65 -3.24 11.28
N GLU A 10 14.76 -3.19 11.99
CA GLU A 10 14.80 -3.17 13.47
C GLU A 10 14.14 -1.91 14.03
N LYS A 11 14.35 -0.75 13.39
CA LYS A 11 13.67 0.49 13.76
C LYS A 11 12.17 0.41 13.49
N PHE A 12 11.78 -0.28 12.42
CA PHE A 12 10.36 -0.52 12.15
C PHE A 12 9.75 -1.47 13.17
N GLN A 13 10.47 -2.52 13.57
CA GLN A 13 10.04 -3.46 14.61
C GLN A 13 9.67 -2.75 15.93
N VAL A 14 10.40 -1.69 16.31
CA VAL A 14 10.11 -0.88 17.50
C VAL A 14 8.74 -0.19 17.44
N ILE A 15 8.27 0.16 16.23
CA ILE A 15 6.98 0.82 16.03
C ILE A 15 5.88 -0.11 15.49
N ALA A 16 6.18 -1.40 15.30
CA ALA A 16 5.30 -2.36 14.64
C ALA A 16 3.91 -2.43 15.27
N ASN A 17 3.83 -2.47 16.62
CA ASN A 17 2.55 -2.49 17.32
C ASN A 17 1.71 -1.24 17.04
N LYS A 18 2.34 -0.06 17.10
CA LYS A 18 1.65 1.23 16.81
C LYS A 18 1.21 1.34 15.35
N TRP A 19 1.97 0.72 14.45
CA TRP A 19 1.62 0.65 13.04
C TRP A 19 0.39 -0.22 12.82
N ASP A 20 0.35 -1.40 13.45
CA ASP A 20 -0.80 -2.32 13.35
C ASP A 20 -2.05 -1.76 14.05
N GLU A 21 -1.89 -1.06 15.18
CA GLU A 21 -2.96 -0.28 15.81
C GLU A 21 -3.53 0.76 14.83
N ALA A 22 -2.67 1.54 14.17
CA ALA A 22 -3.09 2.51 13.16
C ALA A 22 -3.78 1.84 11.96
N LEU A 23 -3.32 0.66 11.54
CA LEU A 23 -3.97 -0.11 10.48
C LEU A 23 -5.38 -0.53 10.90
N PHE A 24 -5.53 -1.06 12.11
CA PHE A 24 -6.83 -1.45 12.65
C PHE A 24 -7.77 -0.25 12.78
N GLU A 25 -7.29 0.88 13.30
CA GLU A 25 -8.07 2.13 13.42
C GLU A 25 -8.50 2.71 12.06
N SER A 26 -7.72 2.48 11.01
CA SER A 26 -8.06 2.94 9.66
C SER A 26 -9.25 2.23 9.03
N GLY A 27 -9.64 1.06 9.57
CA GLY A 27 -10.63 0.18 8.96
C GLY A 27 -10.18 -0.45 7.64
N ASP A 28 -8.90 -0.38 7.32
CA ASP A 28 -8.32 -1.02 6.14
C ASP A 28 -8.08 -2.51 6.43
N ASP A 29 -8.45 -3.35 5.46
CA ASP A 29 -8.38 -4.80 5.52
C ASP A 29 -7.17 -5.37 4.78
N ASN A 30 -6.25 -4.52 4.30
CA ASN A 30 -5.12 -4.97 3.50
C ASN A 30 -4.08 -5.72 4.34
N PRO A 31 -3.94 -7.06 4.19
CA PRO A 31 -3.00 -7.85 4.98
C PRO A 31 -1.54 -7.53 4.65
N PHE A 32 -1.27 -6.94 3.47
CA PHE A 32 0.08 -6.56 3.06
C PHE A 32 0.60 -5.31 3.79
N LEU A 33 -0.28 -4.59 4.49
CA LEU A 33 0.11 -3.51 5.39
C LEU A 33 0.43 -3.98 6.80
N LEU A 34 0.15 -5.23 7.19
CA LEU A 34 0.50 -5.72 8.52
C LEU A 34 2.01 -5.65 8.73
N SER A 35 2.44 -5.15 9.89
CA SER A 35 3.85 -5.03 10.24
C SER A 35 4.58 -6.36 10.10
N PHE A 36 3.94 -7.45 10.52
CA PHE A 36 4.42 -8.82 10.37
C PHE A 36 4.65 -9.20 8.91
N PHE A 37 3.72 -8.88 8.01
CA PHE A 37 3.89 -9.16 6.58
C PHE A 37 5.08 -8.38 6.02
N ILE A 38 5.17 -7.08 6.32
CA ILE A 38 6.26 -6.21 5.85
C ILE A 38 7.62 -6.74 6.32
N LEU A 39 7.73 -7.11 7.61
CA LEU A 39 8.96 -7.62 8.21
C LEU A 39 9.36 -9.00 7.66
N ILE A 40 8.40 -9.91 7.46
CA ILE A 40 8.66 -11.21 6.83
C ILE A 40 9.06 -11.04 5.38
N TRP A 41 8.34 -10.21 4.64
CA TRP A 41 8.67 -9.92 3.25
C TRP A 41 10.11 -9.40 3.17
N TRP A 42 10.46 -8.47 4.05
CA TRP A 42 11.81 -7.95 4.12
C TRP A 42 12.85 -9.04 4.40
N LYS A 43 12.58 -9.89 5.39
CA LYS A 43 13.51 -10.94 5.82
C LYS A 43 13.84 -11.95 4.71
N TYR A 44 12.86 -12.30 3.87
CA TYR A 44 13.02 -13.42 2.94
C TYR A 44 13.04 -13.03 1.45
N TYR A 45 12.55 -11.84 1.07
CA TYR A 45 12.33 -11.47 -0.33
C TYR A 45 12.98 -10.14 -0.73
N ALA A 46 13.65 -9.44 0.18
CA ALA A 46 14.23 -8.13 -0.09
C ALA A 46 15.51 -8.14 -0.94
N GLU A 47 15.93 -9.27 -1.51
CA GLU A 47 17.25 -9.40 -2.15
C GLU A 47 17.59 -8.20 -3.05
N LYS A 48 18.73 -7.55 -2.75
CA LYS A 48 19.28 -6.38 -3.45
C LYS A 48 18.42 -5.10 -3.39
N ARG A 49 17.49 -5.02 -2.44
CA ARG A 49 16.69 -3.83 -2.16
C ARG A 49 17.13 -3.19 -0.85
N GLU A 50 16.80 -1.91 -0.66
CA GLU A 50 17.02 -1.17 0.59
C GLU A 50 15.69 -0.89 1.30
N PHE A 51 15.65 -1.05 2.62
CA PHE A 51 14.42 -0.91 3.40
C PHE A 51 14.07 0.56 3.51
N LEU A 52 12.82 0.94 3.25
CA LEU A 52 12.42 2.33 3.40
C LEU A 52 10.93 2.47 3.68
N ILE A 53 10.56 2.85 4.90
CA ILE A 53 9.16 3.15 5.23
C ILE A 53 9.03 4.64 5.50
N PHE A 54 8.06 5.26 4.83
CA PHE A 54 7.63 6.62 5.13
C PHE A 54 6.53 6.57 6.19
N VAL A 55 6.68 7.31 7.29
CA VAL A 55 5.70 7.32 8.39
C VAL A 55 5.30 8.76 8.72
N VAL A 56 4.01 8.98 8.94
CA VAL A 56 3.44 10.27 9.33
C VAL A 56 2.84 10.16 10.72
N TYR A 57 3.25 11.09 11.58
CA TYR A 57 2.80 11.21 12.96
C TYR A 57 1.96 12.47 13.19
N GLU A 58 0.94 12.35 14.05
CA GLU A 58 0.24 13.46 14.67
C GLU A 58 0.14 13.20 16.18
N LYS A 59 0.58 14.16 17.01
CA LYS A 59 0.58 14.03 18.48
C LYS A 59 1.13 12.67 18.99
N ASN A 60 2.20 12.18 18.35
CA ASN A 60 2.87 10.90 18.67
C ASN A 60 2.10 9.61 18.28
N GLN A 61 0.98 9.74 17.58
CA GLN A 61 0.24 8.63 16.95
C GLN A 61 0.61 8.53 15.47
N ILE A 62 0.73 7.31 14.95
CA ILE A 62 0.91 7.06 13.51
C ILE A 62 -0.44 7.31 12.86
N ILE A 63 -0.51 8.26 11.91
CA ILE A 63 -1.76 8.58 11.18
C ILE A 63 -1.71 8.12 9.72
N GLY A 64 -0.53 7.72 9.26
CA GLY A 64 -0.36 7.11 7.95
C GLY A 64 1.07 6.67 7.70
N GLY A 65 1.25 5.91 6.64
CA GLY A 65 2.56 5.45 6.22
C GLY A 65 2.54 4.72 4.89
N ILE A 66 3.71 4.66 4.26
CA ILE A 66 3.89 4.09 2.93
C ILE A 66 5.08 3.13 3.03
N PRO A 67 4.83 1.81 3.02
CA PRO A 67 5.91 0.84 3.01
C PRO A 67 6.56 0.86 1.63
N LEU A 68 7.81 1.29 1.54
CA LEU A 68 8.57 1.34 0.29
C LEU A 68 9.84 0.50 0.43
N CYS A 69 10.52 0.32 -0.69
CA CYS A 69 11.90 -0.10 -0.74
C CYS A 69 12.57 0.53 -1.95
N VAL A 70 13.90 0.66 -1.88
CA VAL A 70 14.71 1.11 -3.02
C VAL A 70 15.15 -0.11 -3.80
N GLU A 71 14.80 -0.18 -5.08
CA GLU A 71 15.31 -1.17 -6.03
C GLU A 71 16.22 -0.48 -7.04
N ILE A 72 17.41 -1.04 -7.29
CA ILE A 72 18.28 -0.58 -8.38
C ILE A 72 18.01 -1.42 -9.62
N LYS A 73 17.41 -0.82 -10.64
CA LYS A 73 17.09 -1.49 -11.92
C LYS A 73 17.53 -0.64 -13.10
N ASN A 74 18.35 -1.20 -13.98
CA ASN A 74 18.93 -0.50 -15.14
C ASN A 74 19.65 0.80 -14.74
N GLY A 75 20.39 0.79 -13.62
CA GLY A 75 21.12 1.95 -13.10
C GLY A 75 20.24 3.03 -12.45
N LYS A 76 18.92 2.84 -12.37
CA LYS A 76 17.99 3.77 -11.71
C LYS A 76 17.54 3.25 -10.35
N ARG A 77 17.50 4.13 -9.35
CA ARG A 77 16.95 3.90 -8.01
C ARG A 77 15.44 4.11 -8.04
N LYS A 78 14.69 3.03 -7.94
CA LYS A 78 13.23 3.03 -7.94
C LYS A 78 12.70 2.85 -6.53
N LEU A 79 11.78 3.71 -6.12
CA LEU A 79 10.96 3.50 -4.95
C LEU A 79 9.74 2.69 -5.35
N VAL A 80 9.60 1.49 -4.79
CA VAL A 80 8.51 0.54 -5.07
C VAL A 80 7.93 0.00 -3.78
N TYR A 81 6.71 -0.51 -3.82
CA TYR A 81 6.14 -1.26 -2.70
C TYR A 81 6.86 -2.60 -2.48
N PRO A 82 6.97 -3.07 -1.22
CA PRO A 82 7.29 -4.47 -0.98
C PRO A 82 6.19 -5.35 -1.58
N GLY A 83 6.58 -6.49 -2.16
CA GLY A 83 5.61 -7.39 -2.78
C GLY A 83 5.12 -6.97 -4.16
N GLU A 84 5.72 -5.96 -4.83
CA GLU A 84 5.60 -5.85 -6.29
C GLU A 84 5.88 -7.27 -6.88
N THR A 85 5.26 -7.83 -7.93
CA THR A 85 5.29 -9.28 -8.29
C THR A 85 4.48 -10.28 -7.43
N ALA A 86 4.38 -10.15 -6.10
CA ALA A 86 3.74 -11.18 -5.25
C ALA A 86 2.43 -10.76 -4.58
N ALA A 87 2.25 -9.47 -4.31
CA ALA A 87 1.07 -8.90 -3.68
C ALA A 87 0.05 -8.47 -4.74
N ASN A 88 -1.20 -8.85 -4.52
CA ASN A 88 -2.32 -8.48 -5.40
C ASN A 88 -2.71 -7.00 -5.23
N TYR A 89 -2.47 -6.44 -4.05
CA TYR A 89 -2.68 -5.02 -3.76
C TYR A 89 -1.53 -4.48 -2.93
N THR A 90 -0.98 -3.36 -3.34
CA THR A 90 0.08 -2.65 -2.64
C THR A 90 -0.40 -1.24 -2.34
N GLU A 91 -0.43 -0.86 -1.06
CA GLU A 91 -1.14 0.34 -0.63
C GLU A 91 -0.38 1.08 0.47
N PHE A 92 -0.92 2.25 0.83
CA PHE A 92 -0.46 3.04 1.97
C PHE A 92 -1.49 2.98 3.11
N LEU A 93 -0.96 2.95 4.32
CA LEU A 93 -1.71 3.09 5.56
C LEU A 93 -2.20 4.54 5.70
N SER A 94 -3.48 4.75 5.95
CA SER A 94 -4.04 6.07 6.26
C SER A 94 -5.25 5.95 7.17
N ILE A 95 -5.15 6.46 8.41
CA ILE A 95 -6.27 6.43 9.37
C ILE A 95 -7.42 7.33 8.89
N ASN A 96 -7.10 8.42 8.21
CA ASN A 96 -8.08 9.37 7.72
C ASN A 96 -7.89 9.59 6.21
N PRO A 97 -8.90 9.31 5.36
CA PRO A 97 -8.79 9.48 3.91
C PRO A 97 -8.61 10.95 3.49
N LYS A 98 -8.87 11.91 4.38
CA LYS A 98 -8.64 13.35 4.12
C LYS A 98 -7.16 13.73 4.18
N ILE A 99 -6.30 12.90 4.77
CA ILE A 99 -4.86 13.15 4.82
C ILE A 99 -4.28 12.81 3.44
N ASN A 100 -3.73 13.81 2.76
CA ASN A 100 -3.07 13.59 1.47
C ASN A 100 -1.63 13.09 1.67
N LEU A 101 -1.48 11.78 1.85
CA LEU A 101 -0.18 11.16 2.10
C LEU A 101 0.75 11.23 0.90
N LEU A 102 0.22 11.16 -0.32
CA LEU A 102 1.03 11.26 -1.54
C LEU A 102 1.67 12.64 -1.68
N ASN A 103 0.95 13.70 -1.32
CA ASN A 103 1.50 15.05 -1.29
C ASN A 103 2.55 15.22 -0.18
N LEU A 104 2.33 14.64 1.00
CA LEU A 104 3.32 14.64 2.07
C LEU A 104 4.59 13.88 1.66
N LEU A 105 4.44 12.71 1.03
CA LEU A 105 5.54 11.93 0.47
C LEU A 105 6.30 12.76 -0.58
N ALA A 106 5.59 13.35 -1.54
CA ALA A 106 6.17 14.14 -2.62
C ALA A 106 7.03 15.30 -2.07
N ASN A 107 6.52 16.04 -1.09
CA ASN A 107 7.28 17.13 -0.44
C ASN A 107 8.54 16.63 0.27
N GLU A 108 8.52 15.42 0.82
CA GLU A 108 9.69 14.82 1.47
C GLU A 108 10.67 14.22 0.46
N LEU A 109 10.19 13.73 -0.67
CA LEU A 109 11.01 13.18 -1.74
C LEU A 109 11.82 14.27 -2.47
N VAL A 110 11.28 15.48 -2.65
CA VAL A 110 12.04 16.61 -3.23
C VAL A 110 13.29 16.96 -2.42
N LYS A 111 13.29 16.66 -1.12
CA LYS A 111 14.44 16.90 -0.22
C LYS A 111 15.50 15.81 -0.30
N ARG A 112 15.27 14.75 -1.09
CA ARG A 112 16.12 13.57 -1.19
C ARG A 112 16.70 13.43 -2.60
N SER A 113 17.92 12.91 -2.67
CA SER A 113 18.65 12.67 -3.93
C SER A 113 18.93 11.19 -4.20
N ASP A 114 18.41 10.29 -3.36
CA ASP A 114 18.66 8.86 -3.40
C ASP A 114 17.56 8.05 -4.12
N TRP A 115 16.78 8.71 -4.97
CA TRP A 115 15.74 8.10 -5.79
C TRP A 115 15.65 8.80 -7.16
N ASP A 116 15.26 8.04 -8.18
CA ASP A 116 15.06 8.56 -9.55
C ASP A 116 13.59 8.45 -9.98
N VAL A 117 12.90 7.39 -9.54
CA VAL A 117 11.52 7.10 -9.94
C VAL A 117 10.73 6.55 -8.75
N LEU A 118 9.55 7.12 -8.50
CA LEU A 118 8.56 6.53 -7.62
C LEU A 118 7.55 5.74 -8.46
N CYS A 119 7.53 4.42 -8.26
CA CYS A 119 6.60 3.51 -8.90
C CYS A 119 5.60 3.01 -7.86
N LEU A 120 4.41 3.61 -7.87
CA LEU A 120 3.27 3.07 -7.16
C LEU A 120 2.44 2.27 -8.17
N ASP A 121 2.18 1.01 -7.89
CA ASP A 121 1.33 0.14 -8.71
C ASP A 121 0.31 -0.59 -7.82
N ARG A 122 -0.68 -1.24 -8.45
CA ARG A 122 -1.66 -2.14 -7.78
C ARG A 122 -2.35 -1.56 -6.53
N PHE A 123 -2.61 -0.26 -6.51
CA PHE A 123 -3.44 0.40 -5.49
C PHE A 123 -4.93 0.30 -5.84
N ARG A 124 -5.81 0.22 -4.82
CA ARG A 124 -7.26 0.33 -5.05
C ARG A 124 -7.61 1.78 -5.45
N THR A 125 -8.42 1.93 -6.51
CA THR A 125 -8.82 3.24 -7.06
C THR A 125 -9.47 4.16 -6.03
N SER A 126 -10.19 3.60 -5.05
CA SER A 126 -10.83 4.34 -3.95
C SER A 126 -9.83 5.22 -3.17
N LYS A 127 -8.60 4.73 -2.92
CA LYS A 127 -7.56 5.46 -2.19
C LYS A 127 -7.00 6.64 -3.00
N LEU A 128 -6.94 6.53 -4.33
CA LEU A 128 -6.46 7.61 -5.21
C LEU A 128 -7.44 8.78 -5.32
N ILE A 129 -8.75 8.50 -5.39
CA ILE A 129 -9.77 9.55 -5.53
C ILE A 129 -9.68 10.56 -4.38
N HIS A 130 -9.39 10.09 -3.16
CA HIS A 130 -9.24 10.96 -2.00
C HIS A 130 -7.88 11.67 -1.89
N ASN A 131 -6.83 11.15 -2.56
CA ASN A 131 -5.47 11.69 -2.49
C ASN A 131 -5.04 12.50 -3.73
N SER A 132 -5.85 12.52 -4.79
CA SER A 132 -5.49 13.10 -6.11
C SER A 132 -5.77 14.60 -6.28
N SER A 133 -6.14 15.32 -5.22
CA SER A 133 -6.75 16.66 -5.32
C SER A 133 -5.82 17.87 -5.19
N LYS A 134 -4.48 17.71 -5.13
CA LYS A 134 -3.54 18.84 -5.00
C LYS A 134 -2.37 18.75 -5.98
N ALA A 135 -1.88 19.91 -6.41
CA ALA A 135 -0.68 20.04 -7.22
C ALA A 135 0.52 19.43 -6.48
N LEU A 136 1.18 18.46 -7.13
CA LEU A 136 2.48 17.95 -6.70
C LEU A 136 3.54 19.06 -6.83
N PRO A 137 4.67 18.97 -6.12
CA PRO A 137 5.83 19.82 -6.37
C PRO A 137 6.21 19.80 -7.86
N SER A 138 6.62 20.95 -8.39
CA SER A 138 6.97 21.14 -9.81
C SER A 138 8.07 20.20 -10.31
N GLU A 139 8.91 19.72 -9.40
CA GLU A 139 10.02 18.81 -9.61
C GLU A 139 9.56 17.36 -9.87
N ILE A 140 8.33 17.03 -9.50
CA ILE A 140 7.79 15.67 -9.61
C ILE A 140 6.79 15.60 -10.76
N ARG A 141 7.13 14.80 -11.77
CA ARG A 141 6.23 14.46 -12.86
C ARG A 141 5.46 13.18 -12.55
N LEU A 142 4.14 13.30 -12.43
CA LEU A 142 3.26 12.13 -12.31
C LEU A 142 2.97 11.53 -13.68
N ILE A 143 3.08 10.20 -13.78
CA ILE A 143 2.62 9.43 -14.93
C ILE A 143 1.72 8.32 -14.38
N SER A 144 0.45 8.31 -14.80
CA SER A 144 -0.50 7.28 -14.42
C SER A 144 -0.69 6.27 -15.54
N TYR A 145 -0.73 5.00 -15.17
CA TYR A 145 -1.10 3.90 -16.06
C TYR A 145 -2.29 3.18 -15.43
N ASN A 146 -3.40 3.06 -16.17
CA ASN A 146 -4.51 2.22 -15.73
C ASN A 146 -4.12 0.76 -15.96
N SER A 147 -4.20 -0.05 -14.91
CA SER A 147 -3.99 -1.50 -15.02
C SER A 147 -5.30 -2.27 -14.80
N SER A 148 -5.29 -3.51 -15.27
CA SER A 148 -6.40 -4.45 -15.42
C SER A 148 -7.38 -4.48 -14.23
N PRO A 149 -8.70 -4.65 -14.47
CA PRO A 149 -9.67 -4.82 -13.41
C PRO A 149 -9.34 -6.04 -12.55
N ALA A 150 -9.35 -5.86 -11.23
CA ALA A 150 -9.43 -6.96 -10.29
C ALA A 150 -10.91 -7.24 -9.98
N TYR A 151 -11.31 -8.51 -10.00
CA TYR A 151 -12.68 -8.91 -9.72
C TYR A 151 -12.81 -9.29 -8.25
N VAL A 152 -13.73 -8.65 -7.54
CA VAL A 152 -14.04 -8.94 -6.14
C VAL A 152 -15.44 -9.56 -6.07
N ILE A 153 -15.57 -10.63 -5.29
CA ILE A 153 -16.87 -11.18 -4.91
C ILE A 153 -17.22 -10.61 -3.53
N ASP A 154 -18.27 -9.82 -3.47
CA ASP A 154 -18.83 -9.34 -2.21
C ASP A 154 -19.63 -10.46 -1.54
N LEU A 155 -19.04 -11.03 -0.49
CA LEU A 155 -19.64 -12.07 0.32
C LEU A 155 -20.61 -11.51 1.37
N ASN A 156 -20.69 -10.20 1.62
CA ASN A 156 -21.62 -9.68 2.63
C ASN A 156 -23.06 -9.59 2.15
N LYS A 157 -23.34 -10.03 0.92
CA LYS A 157 -24.72 -10.15 0.44
C LYS A 157 -25.40 -11.31 1.15
N ASP A 158 -26.59 -11.07 1.70
CA ASP A 158 -27.44 -12.04 2.44
C ASP A 158 -27.73 -13.38 1.71
N ASP A 159 -27.24 -13.51 0.48
CA ASP A 159 -27.59 -14.52 -0.49
C ASP A 159 -26.41 -15.46 -0.85
N ILE A 160 -25.31 -15.46 -0.08
CA ILE A 160 -24.19 -16.42 -0.28
C ILE A 160 -24.71 -17.86 -0.26
N LEU A 161 -25.64 -18.16 0.64
CA LEU A 161 -26.10 -19.54 0.85
C LEU A 161 -26.86 -20.08 -0.38
N THR A 162 -27.50 -19.22 -1.16
CA THR A 162 -28.25 -19.63 -2.36
C THR A 162 -27.46 -19.44 -3.65
N PHE A 163 -26.41 -18.60 -3.61
CA PHE A 163 -25.64 -18.16 -4.76
C PHE A 163 -26.51 -17.59 -5.90
N SER A 164 -27.71 -17.04 -5.61
CA SER A 164 -28.66 -16.67 -6.67
C SER A 164 -28.12 -15.57 -7.60
N TRP A 165 -27.21 -14.75 -7.09
CA TRP A 165 -26.47 -13.73 -7.84
C TRP A 165 -25.42 -14.30 -8.83
N LEU A 166 -25.01 -15.57 -8.70
CA LEU A 166 -24.12 -16.21 -9.68
C LEU A 166 -24.89 -16.68 -10.93
N PRO A 167 -24.30 -16.62 -12.13
CA PRO A 167 -24.90 -17.19 -13.34
C PRO A 167 -25.31 -18.67 -13.17
N LYS A 168 -26.40 -19.09 -13.83
CA LYS A 168 -26.95 -20.45 -13.76
C LYS A 168 -25.90 -21.55 -13.98
N LYS A 169 -24.96 -21.30 -14.91
CA LYS A 169 -23.84 -22.20 -15.23
C LYS A 169 -22.88 -22.39 -14.03
N LEU A 170 -22.52 -21.32 -13.33
CA LEU A 170 -21.65 -21.38 -12.14
C LEU A 170 -22.37 -22.08 -10.98
N ARG A 171 -23.66 -21.79 -10.76
CA ARG A 171 -24.47 -22.49 -9.75
C ARG A 171 -24.55 -24.00 -10.00
N TYR A 172 -24.64 -24.43 -11.26
CA TYR A 172 -24.62 -25.86 -11.61
C TYR A 172 -23.31 -26.53 -11.20
N TYR A 173 -22.16 -25.91 -11.52
CA TYR A 173 -20.86 -26.47 -11.15
C TYR A 173 -20.65 -26.52 -9.63
N LEU A 174 -20.99 -25.46 -8.90
CA LEU A 174 -20.84 -25.41 -7.44
C LEU A 174 -21.69 -26.47 -6.73
N ARG A 175 -22.88 -26.80 -7.26
CA ARG A 175 -23.74 -27.87 -6.71
C ARG A 175 -23.20 -29.27 -6.99
N LYS A 176 -22.51 -29.46 -8.11
CA LYS A 176 -21.94 -30.76 -8.51
C LYS A 176 -20.64 -31.09 -7.78
N SER A 177 -19.96 -30.08 -7.23
CA SER A 177 -18.71 -30.22 -6.46
C SER A 177 -18.92 -30.40 -4.94
N ARG A 178 -20.17 -30.46 -4.47
CA ARG A 178 -20.53 -30.85 -3.10
C ARG A 178 -20.83 -32.34 -3.07
#